data_AF-A0A933KI37-F1
#
_entry.id   AF-A0A933KI37-F1
#
_cell.length_a   1.000
_cell.length_b   1.000
_cell.length_c   1.000
_cell.angle_alpha   90.00
_cell.angle_beta   90.00
_cell.angle_gamma   90.00
#
_symmetry.space_group_name_H-M   'P 1'
#
loop_
_entity.id
_entity.type
_entity.pdbx_description
1 polymer ?
#
loop_
_entity_poly.entity_id
_entity_poly.type
_entity_poly.pdbx_seq_one_letter_code
_entity_poly.pdbx_strand_id
1 'polypeptide(L)'
;MSPSCGVSDFERRLAAARRTECDAHSALSLRPIADSDLPFLRELYASTRVNELAPVPWSSDQKVAFLNQQFDCQHRAYTQGYPGASLDLIFEDGEPVGRFYVHRRPGDLRIIDIALIPGARNRGIGAHCLRALLEEARALGVTVSIHVEHSNPAVRLYRRLGFQSVDASGVYVQMEWRPDADSDSSSSTGLGEQSARPR
;
A
#
# COMPACT_ATOMS: atom_id res chain seq x y z
N MET A 1 39.83 8.47 -16.25
CA MET A 1 38.52 8.44 -16.95
C MET A 1 37.48 7.90 -15.97
N SER A 2 36.73 8.80 -15.35
CA SER A 2 35.40 8.48 -14.80
C SER A 2 34.39 9.24 -15.65
N PRO A 3 33.16 8.73 -15.75
CA PRO A 3 32.09 9.46 -15.07
C PRO A 3 31.07 8.56 -14.34
N SER A 4 30.70 9.01 -13.15
CA SER A 4 29.41 8.96 -12.45
C SER A 4 28.37 7.88 -12.79
N CYS A 5 27.89 7.18 -11.76
CA CYS A 5 26.45 6.98 -11.58
C CYS A 5 26.16 7.16 -10.08
N GLY A 6 25.69 8.35 -9.72
CA GLY A 6 25.22 8.64 -8.38
C GLY A 6 23.96 7.84 -8.09
N VAL A 7 23.91 7.19 -6.93
CA VAL A 7 22.67 6.73 -6.30
C VAL A 7 21.65 7.86 -6.45
N SER A 8 20.49 7.58 -7.04
CA SER A 8 19.54 8.63 -7.42
C SER A 8 19.10 9.39 -6.17
N ASP A 9 18.83 10.69 -6.29
CA ASP A 9 18.36 11.51 -5.16
C ASP A 9 17.07 10.93 -4.54
N PHE A 10 16.30 10.23 -5.36
CA PHE A 10 15.14 9.43 -5.01
C PHE A 10 15.45 8.30 -4.02
N GLU A 11 16.47 7.48 -4.27
CA GLU A 11 16.87 6.38 -3.39
C GLU A 11 17.42 6.88 -2.04
N ARG A 12 18.12 8.02 -2.03
CA ARG A 12 18.60 8.65 -0.80
C ARG A 12 17.45 9.17 0.08
N ARG A 13 16.43 9.77 -0.53
CA ARG A 13 15.21 10.23 0.17
C ARG A 13 14.39 9.06 0.71
N LEU A 14 14.33 7.94 -0.02
CA LEU A 14 13.66 6.72 0.41
C LEU A 14 14.32 6.07 1.65
N ALA A 15 15.65 6.13 1.76
CA ALA A 15 16.38 5.62 2.91
C ALA A 15 16.20 6.49 4.18
N ALA A 16 16.03 7.80 4.01
CA ALA A 16 15.89 8.75 5.12
C ALA A 16 14.51 8.69 5.80
N ALA A 17 13.45 8.33 5.07
CA ALA A 17 12.08 8.22 5.59
C ALA A 17 11.83 6.97 6.46
N ARG A 18 12.81 6.07 6.64
CA ARG A 18 12.65 4.79 7.36
C ARG A 18 12.73 4.87 8.89
N ARG A 19 12.72 6.06 9.47
CA ARG A 19 12.72 6.21 10.94
C ARG A 19 11.61 7.16 11.36
N THR A 20 10.52 6.58 11.82
CA THR A 20 9.53 7.28 12.63
C THR A 20 9.22 6.39 13.82
N GLU A 21 9.73 6.79 14.99
CA GLU A 21 9.37 6.26 16.30
C GLU A 21 8.32 7.18 16.98
N CYS A 22 7.62 6.58 17.95
CA CYS A 22 6.83 7.14 19.06
C CYS A 22 5.29 7.26 18.87
N ASP A 23 4.53 6.35 19.51
CA ASP A 23 3.67 6.61 20.70
C ASP A 23 2.66 5.48 20.96
N ALA A 24 2.68 4.93 22.19
CA ALA A 24 1.70 4.09 22.94
C ALA A 24 0.66 3.18 22.23
N HIS A 25 0.90 2.82 20.98
CA HIS A 25 0.26 1.71 20.28
C HIS A 25 1.32 0.63 20.10
N SER A 26 0.93 -0.65 20.22
CA SER A 26 1.77 -1.81 19.93
C SER A 26 2.76 -1.52 18.80
N ALA A 27 4.06 -1.77 19.04
CA ALA A 27 5.12 -1.29 18.17
C ALA A 27 5.00 -1.96 16.79
N LEU A 28 4.36 -1.27 15.84
CA LEU A 28 4.24 -1.75 14.48
C LEU A 28 5.58 -1.60 13.77
N SER A 29 6.04 -2.67 13.13
CA SER A 29 7.27 -2.64 12.34
C SER A 29 7.11 -3.42 11.05
N LEU A 30 7.95 -3.06 10.07
CA LEU A 30 8.04 -3.74 8.79
C LEU A 30 9.44 -4.34 8.64
N ARG A 31 9.51 -5.56 8.12
CA ARG A 31 10.76 -6.13 7.64
C ARG A 31 10.57 -6.89 6.34
N PRO A 32 11.60 -6.97 5.48
CA PRO A 32 11.55 -7.81 4.29
C PRO A 32 11.23 -9.27 4.63
N ILE A 33 10.45 -9.91 3.77
CA ILE A 33 10.19 -11.35 3.82
C ILE A 33 11.48 -12.14 3.60
N ALA A 34 11.57 -13.30 4.24
CA ALA A 34 12.59 -14.32 4.03
C ALA A 34 11.94 -15.68 3.75
N ASP A 35 12.70 -16.65 3.25
CA ASP A 35 12.18 -18.00 2.96
C ASP A 35 11.63 -18.71 4.21
N SER A 36 12.15 -18.35 5.40
CA SER A 36 11.62 -18.84 6.69
C SER A 36 10.19 -18.39 6.98
N ASP A 37 9.70 -17.36 6.30
CA ASP A 37 8.35 -16.80 6.50
C ASP A 37 7.30 -17.47 5.62
N LEU A 38 7.70 -18.34 4.69
CA LEU A 38 6.77 -19.00 3.77
C LEU A 38 5.64 -19.75 4.48
N PRO A 39 5.85 -20.46 5.62
CA PRO A 39 4.75 -21.07 6.36
C PRO A 39 3.69 -20.04 6.80
N PHE A 40 4.11 -18.94 7.43
CA PHE A 40 3.21 -17.87 7.84
C PHE A 40 2.49 -17.22 6.64
N LEU A 41 3.21 -16.96 5.55
CA LEU A 41 2.64 -16.35 4.35
C LEU A 41 1.57 -17.23 3.68
N ARG A 42 1.72 -18.56 3.74
CA ARG A 42 0.69 -19.52 3.29
C ARG A 42 -0.54 -19.48 4.18
N GLU A 43 -0.36 -19.46 5.49
CA GLU A 43 -1.47 -19.34 6.45
C GLU A 43 -2.22 -18.03 6.27
N LEU A 44 -1.50 -16.92 6.13
CA LEU A 44 -2.07 -15.61 5.84
C LEU A 44 -2.88 -15.65 4.53
N TYR A 45 -2.32 -16.23 3.47
CA TYR A 45 -3.02 -16.39 2.18
C TYR A 45 -4.29 -17.23 2.33
N ALA A 46 -4.21 -18.38 3.00
CA ALA A 46 -5.38 -19.23 3.26
C ALA A 46 -6.48 -18.47 4.03
N SER A 47 -6.10 -17.61 4.98
CA SER A 47 -7.04 -16.83 5.80
C SER A 47 -7.84 -15.77 5.02
N THR A 48 -7.44 -15.43 3.79
CA THR A 48 -8.20 -14.52 2.93
C THR A 48 -9.18 -15.26 2.03
N ARG A 49 -8.97 -16.57 1.79
CA ARG A 49 -9.72 -17.41 0.84
C ARG A 49 -10.57 -18.50 1.48
N VAL A 50 -10.40 -18.77 2.77
CA VAL A 50 -11.10 -19.85 3.48
C VAL A 50 -12.62 -19.79 3.32
N ASN A 51 -13.20 -18.58 3.33
CA ASN A 51 -14.64 -18.39 3.16
C ASN A 51 -15.11 -18.72 1.73
N GLU A 52 -14.29 -18.44 0.72
CA GLU A 52 -14.60 -18.74 -0.69
C GLU A 52 -14.56 -20.25 -0.97
N LEU A 53 -13.66 -20.97 -0.30
CA LEU A 53 -13.52 -22.42 -0.44
C LEU A 53 -14.44 -23.23 0.49
N ALA A 54 -15.07 -22.58 1.48
CA ALA A 54 -16.04 -23.23 2.38
C ALA A 54 -17.14 -24.01 1.62
N PRO A 55 -17.84 -23.44 0.61
CA PRO A 55 -18.91 -24.14 -0.12
C PRO A 55 -18.41 -25.22 -1.09
N VAL A 56 -17.11 -25.30 -1.37
CA VAL A 56 -16.57 -26.26 -2.34
C VAL A 56 -16.51 -27.66 -1.69
N PRO A 57 -17.05 -28.73 -2.34
CA PRO A 57 -17.15 -30.07 -1.78
C PRO A 57 -15.82 -30.84 -1.88
N TRP A 58 -14.74 -30.22 -1.41
CA TRP A 58 -13.41 -30.81 -1.33
C TRP A 58 -13.09 -31.18 0.11
N SER A 59 -12.23 -32.19 0.29
CA SER A 59 -11.65 -32.50 1.61
C SER A 59 -10.77 -31.34 2.10
N SER A 60 -10.49 -31.31 3.40
CA SER A 60 -9.56 -30.33 3.98
C SER A 60 -8.19 -30.37 3.30
N ASP A 61 -7.65 -31.57 3.04
CA ASP A 61 -6.36 -31.74 2.39
C ASP A 61 -6.36 -31.22 0.95
N GLN A 62 -7.45 -31.43 0.21
CA GLN A 62 -7.62 -30.90 -1.13
C GLN A 62 -7.67 -29.36 -1.13
N LYS A 63 -8.38 -28.75 -0.17
CA LYS A 63 -8.41 -27.29 -0.02
C LYS A 63 -7.02 -26.73 0.33
N VAL A 64 -6.29 -27.38 1.25
CA VAL A 64 -4.92 -26.99 1.62
C VAL A 64 -3.97 -27.10 0.42
N ALA A 65 -4.00 -28.22 -0.30
CA ALA A 65 -3.16 -28.42 -1.48
C ALA A 65 -3.44 -27.36 -2.56
N PHE A 66 -4.71 -27.08 -2.82
CA PHE A 66 -5.11 -26.05 -3.78
C PHE A 66 -4.65 -24.65 -3.37
N LEU A 67 -4.86 -24.27 -2.10
CA LEU A 67 -4.41 -22.98 -1.57
C LEU A 67 -2.89 -22.83 -1.63
N ASN A 68 -2.14 -23.89 -1.34
CA ASN A 68 -0.69 -23.89 -1.44
C ASN A 68 -0.23 -23.68 -2.88
N GLN A 69 -0.87 -24.34 -3.85
CA GLN A 69 -0.57 -24.14 -5.27
C GLN A 69 -0.87 -22.70 -5.71
N GLN A 70 -2.02 -22.13 -5.30
CA GLN A 70 -2.37 -20.75 -5.62
C GLN A 70 -1.41 -19.75 -4.97
N PHE A 71 -1.01 -19.99 -3.73
CA PHE A 71 0.01 -19.20 -3.03
C PHE A 71 1.33 -19.24 -3.81
N ASP A 72 1.80 -20.41 -4.23
CA ASP A 72 3.08 -20.54 -4.95
C ASP A 72 3.08 -19.75 -6.25
N CYS A 73 1.98 -19.82 -7.01
CA CYS A 73 1.80 -19.03 -8.22
C CYS A 73 1.84 -17.53 -7.93
N GLN A 74 1.09 -17.06 -6.92
CA GLN A 74 1.05 -15.64 -6.57
C GLN A 74 2.40 -15.15 -6.06
N HIS A 75 3.02 -15.88 -5.12
CA HIS A 75 4.29 -15.51 -4.52
C HIS A 75 5.38 -15.38 -5.59
N ARG A 76 5.46 -16.33 -6.54
CA ARG A 76 6.35 -16.26 -7.70
C ARG A 76 6.05 -15.06 -8.60
N ALA A 77 4.78 -14.81 -8.89
CA ALA A 77 4.38 -13.68 -9.72
C ALA A 77 4.80 -12.34 -9.10
N TYR A 78 4.69 -12.19 -7.77
CA TYR A 78 5.11 -10.97 -7.09
C TYR A 78 6.63 -10.82 -7.02
N THR A 79 7.35 -11.88 -6.64
CA THR A 79 8.82 -11.82 -6.51
C THR A 79 9.53 -11.65 -7.85
N GLN A 80 8.96 -12.16 -8.94
CA GLN A 80 9.53 -12.01 -10.29
C GLN A 80 8.98 -10.81 -11.06
N GLY A 81 7.70 -10.46 -10.88
CA GLY A 81 7.03 -9.42 -11.65
C GLY A 81 7.28 -7.99 -11.17
N TYR A 82 7.78 -7.81 -9.94
CA TYR A 82 8.04 -6.50 -9.35
C TYR A 82 9.47 -6.38 -8.81
N PRO A 83 10.48 -6.39 -9.69
CA PRO A 83 11.87 -6.18 -9.26
C PRO A 83 12.01 -4.82 -8.57
N GLY A 84 12.63 -4.82 -7.39
CA GLY A 84 12.80 -3.60 -6.57
C GLY A 84 11.59 -3.24 -5.69
N ALA A 85 10.52 -4.02 -5.69
CA ALA A 85 9.44 -3.84 -4.73
C ALA A 85 9.90 -4.21 -3.31
N SER A 86 9.34 -3.50 -2.32
CA SER A 86 9.46 -3.87 -0.92
C SER A 86 8.37 -4.90 -0.62
N LEU A 87 8.79 -6.11 -0.30
CA LEU A 87 7.90 -7.21 0.09
C LEU A 87 8.09 -7.45 1.59
N ASP A 88 7.28 -6.78 2.41
CA ASP A 88 7.49 -6.75 3.86
C ASP A 88 6.41 -7.54 4.62
N LEU A 89 6.80 -8.15 5.73
CA LEU A 89 5.90 -8.58 6.80
C LEU A 89 5.58 -7.41 7.72
N ILE A 90 4.35 -7.38 8.22
CA ILE A 90 3.90 -6.46 9.27
C ILE A 90 4.02 -7.19 10.60
N PHE A 91 4.71 -6.57 11.54
CA PHE A 91 4.87 -7.04 12.91
C PHE A 91 4.10 -6.14 13.87
N GLU A 92 3.48 -6.74 14.88
CA GLU A 92 2.90 -6.06 16.04
C GLU A 92 3.48 -6.71 17.29
N ASP A 93 4.16 -5.94 18.14
CA ASP A 93 4.79 -6.42 19.38
C ASP A 93 5.73 -7.64 19.17
N GLY A 94 6.41 -7.69 18.02
CA GLY A 94 7.35 -8.76 17.68
C GLY A 94 6.73 -9.98 16.98
N GLU A 95 5.41 -10.02 16.84
CA GLU A 95 4.69 -11.11 16.16
C GLU A 95 4.25 -10.71 14.74
N PRO A 96 4.38 -11.60 13.74
CA PRO A 96 3.92 -11.32 12.38
C PRO A 96 2.39 -11.32 12.32
N VAL A 97 1.80 -10.22 11.88
CA VAL A 97 0.34 -10.03 11.78
C VAL A 97 -0.16 -9.85 10.36
N GLY A 98 0.74 -9.71 9.39
CA GLY A 98 0.34 -9.58 7.99
C GLY A 98 1.50 -9.30 7.05
N ARG A 99 1.17 -8.77 5.87
CA ARG A 99 2.12 -8.36 4.84
C ARG A 99 1.72 -7.05 4.20
N PHE A 100 2.71 -6.29 3.75
CA PHE A 100 2.53 -5.05 3.00
C PHE A 100 3.55 -4.96 1.87
N TYR A 101 3.06 -5.10 0.63
CA TYR A 101 3.90 -5.17 -0.56
C TYR A 101 3.71 -3.91 -1.39
N VAL A 102 4.79 -3.17 -1.61
CA VAL A 102 4.77 -1.87 -2.29
C VAL A 102 5.87 -1.80 -3.33
N HIS A 103 5.50 -1.45 -4.57
CA HIS A 103 6.43 -1.14 -5.64
C HIS A 103 6.52 0.38 -5.83
N ARG A 104 7.69 0.92 -5.53
CA ARG A 104 7.96 2.36 -5.58
C ARG A 104 8.62 2.70 -6.92
N ARG A 105 7.87 3.36 -7.80
CA ARG A 105 8.32 3.75 -9.14
C ARG A 105 8.24 5.28 -9.29
N PRO A 106 8.98 5.87 -10.24
CA PRO A 106 8.86 7.29 -10.51
C PRO A 106 7.40 7.69 -10.78
N GLY A 107 6.91 8.67 -10.03
CA GLY A 107 5.54 9.18 -10.16
C GLY A 107 4.44 8.38 -9.47
N ASP A 108 4.71 7.17 -8.93
CA ASP A 108 3.67 6.35 -8.30
C ASP A 108 4.22 5.34 -7.28
N LEU A 109 3.61 5.28 -6.10
CA LEU A 109 3.80 4.20 -5.13
C LEU A 109 2.66 3.19 -5.28
N ARG A 110 2.95 2.05 -5.93
CA ARG A 110 1.94 1.03 -6.19
C ARG A 110 1.85 0.05 -5.04
N ILE A 111 0.68 -0.04 -4.42
CA ILE A 111 0.37 -1.12 -3.48
C ILE A 111 0.10 -2.38 -4.32
N ILE A 112 0.96 -3.38 -4.17
CA ILE A 112 0.78 -4.70 -4.79
C ILE A 112 -0.20 -5.51 -3.95
N ASP A 113 -0.02 -5.51 -2.64
CA ASP A 113 -0.87 -6.26 -1.72
C ASP A 113 -0.77 -5.75 -0.28
N ILE A 114 -1.86 -5.89 0.46
CA ILE A 114 -1.92 -5.67 1.91
C ILE A 114 -2.89 -6.68 2.52
N ALA A 115 -2.41 -7.52 3.41
CA ALA A 115 -3.22 -8.53 4.06
C ALA A 115 -2.85 -8.66 5.54
N LEU A 116 -3.86 -8.85 6.39
CA LEU A 116 -3.72 -9.07 7.82
C LEU A 116 -4.40 -10.39 8.20
N ILE A 117 -3.84 -11.08 9.19
CA ILE A 117 -4.51 -12.24 9.81
C ILE A 117 -5.85 -11.82 10.42
N PRO A 118 -6.86 -12.72 10.52
CA PRO A 118 -8.18 -12.36 11.00
C PRO A 118 -8.18 -11.61 12.34
N GLY A 119 -7.36 -12.03 13.30
CA GLY A 119 -7.24 -11.40 14.64
C GLY A 119 -6.59 -10.00 14.64
N ALA A 120 -5.93 -9.60 13.55
CA ALA A 120 -5.31 -8.29 13.38
C ALA A 120 -6.19 -7.30 12.58
N ARG A 121 -7.31 -7.77 12.01
CA ARG A 121 -8.21 -6.94 11.20
C ARG A 121 -9.05 -6.02 12.08
N ASN A 122 -9.53 -4.91 11.51
CA ASN A 122 -10.36 -3.90 12.17
C ASN A 122 -9.73 -3.21 13.40
N ARG A 123 -8.42 -3.40 13.63
CA ARG A 123 -7.65 -2.78 14.73
C ARG A 123 -6.85 -1.54 14.30
N GLY A 124 -7.03 -1.07 13.07
CA GLY A 124 -6.35 0.11 12.54
C GLY A 124 -4.96 -0.13 11.94
N ILE A 125 -4.37 -1.33 12.09
CA ILE A 125 -3.02 -1.67 11.58
C ILE A 125 -2.87 -1.38 10.08
N GLY A 126 -3.78 -1.88 9.24
CA GLY A 126 -3.71 -1.63 7.80
C GLY A 126 -3.87 -0.15 7.44
N ALA A 127 -4.68 0.59 8.20
CA ALA A 127 -4.81 2.04 8.01
C ALA A 127 -3.53 2.78 8.41
N HIS A 128 -2.82 2.31 9.44
CA HIS A 128 -1.53 2.87 9.85
C HIS A 128 -0.48 2.68 8.74
N CYS A 129 -0.31 1.45 8.22
CA CYS A 129 0.61 1.18 7.11
C CYS A 129 0.30 2.03 5.87
N LEU A 130 -0.99 2.15 5.51
CA LEU A 130 -1.41 2.96 4.37
C LEU A 130 -1.13 4.45 4.60
N ARG A 131 -1.44 5.00 5.78
CA ARG A 131 -1.13 6.42 6.07
C ARG A 131 0.35 6.73 5.99
N ALA A 132 1.22 5.86 6.51
CA ALA A 132 2.66 6.02 6.37
C ALA A 132 3.08 6.08 4.89
N LEU A 133 2.49 5.24 4.02
CA LEU A 133 2.73 5.30 2.59
C LEU A 133 2.19 6.58 1.93
N LEU A 134 1.03 7.09 2.37
CA LEU A 134 0.47 8.34 1.84
C LEU A 134 1.31 9.56 2.24
N GLU A 135 1.87 9.59 3.45
CA GLU A 135 2.82 10.65 3.84
C GLU A 135 4.12 10.56 3.03
N GLU A 136 4.64 9.35 2.76
CA GLU A 136 5.76 9.16 1.84
C GLU A 136 5.43 9.71 0.43
N ALA A 137 4.26 9.38 -0.09
CA ALA A 137 3.81 9.85 -1.39
C ALA A 137 3.62 11.37 -1.44
N ARG A 138 3.11 11.97 -0.36
CA ARG A 138 2.98 13.42 -0.20
C ARG A 138 4.34 14.11 -0.25
N ALA A 139 5.30 13.63 0.54
CA ALA A 139 6.65 14.19 0.57
C ALA A 139 7.37 14.09 -0.79
N LEU A 140 7.03 13.09 -1.59
CA LEU A 140 7.59 12.89 -2.93
C LEU A 140 6.77 13.58 -4.05
N GLY A 141 5.56 14.08 -3.76
CA GLY A 141 4.66 14.64 -4.77
C GLY A 141 4.17 13.61 -5.81
N VAL A 142 4.01 12.34 -5.42
CA VAL A 142 3.66 11.22 -6.33
C VAL A 142 2.32 10.58 -5.97
N THR A 143 1.72 9.83 -6.89
CA THR A 143 0.46 9.13 -6.63
C THR A 143 0.66 7.87 -5.80
N VAL A 144 -0.42 7.35 -5.21
CA VAL A 144 -0.48 5.98 -4.69
C VAL A 144 -1.58 5.24 -5.42
N SER A 145 -1.25 4.09 -6.02
CA SER A 145 -2.20 3.30 -6.81
C SER A 145 -2.39 1.89 -6.26
N ILE A 146 -3.59 1.34 -6.44
CA ILE A 146 -3.92 -0.06 -6.12
C ILE A 146 -4.98 -0.62 -7.08
N HIS A 147 -4.88 -1.91 -7.38
CA HIS A 147 -5.95 -2.68 -8.04
C HIS A 147 -6.60 -3.59 -7.02
N VAL A 148 -7.92 -3.51 -6.90
CA VAL A 148 -8.68 -4.28 -5.90
C VAL A 148 -9.96 -4.84 -6.52
N GLU A 149 -10.35 -6.07 -6.18
CA GLU A 149 -11.65 -6.62 -6.60
C GLU A 149 -12.80 -5.80 -6.01
N HIS A 150 -13.87 -5.58 -6.79
CA HIS A 150 -15.04 -4.80 -6.35
C HIS A 150 -15.65 -5.29 -5.03
N SER A 151 -15.66 -6.61 -4.82
CA SER A 151 -16.23 -7.27 -3.65
C SER A 151 -15.35 -7.17 -2.40
N ASN A 152 -14.10 -6.70 -2.53
CA ASN A 152 -13.15 -6.68 -1.43
C ASN A 152 -13.57 -5.63 -0.37
N PRO A 153 -13.77 -6.02 0.90
CA PRO A 153 -14.12 -5.09 1.98
C PRO A 153 -13.12 -3.94 2.16
N ALA A 154 -11.87 -4.11 1.73
CA ALA A 154 -10.82 -3.09 1.77
C ALA A 154 -11.13 -1.84 0.93
N VAL A 155 -12.03 -1.92 -0.07
CA VAL A 155 -12.48 -0.76 -0.86
C VAL A 155 -12.99 0.37 0.05
N ARG A 156 -13.72 0.03 1.13
CA ARG A 156 -14.20 1.04 2.09
C ARG A 156 -13.04 1.71 2.85
N LEU A 157 -11.99 0.95 3.16
CA LEU A 157 -10.80 1.48 3.81
C LEU A 157 -10.09 2.48 2.87
N TYR A 158 -9.89 2.12 1.61
CA TYR A 158 -9.25 3.01 0.62
C TYR A 158 -10.04 4.29 0.42
N ARG A 159 -11.37 4.20 0.24
CA ARG A 159 -12.24 5.40 0.11
C ARG A 159 -12.15 6.33 1.30
N ARG A 160 -12.15 5.79 2.52
CA ARG A 160 -12.00 6.58 3.76
C ARG A 160 -10.63 7.27 3.87
N LEU A 161 -9.61 6.70 3.25
CA LEU A 161 -8.26 7.29 3.16
C LEU A 161 -8.10 8.26 1.97
N GLY A 162 -9.18 8.56 1.24
CA GLY A 162 -9.18 9.53 0.14
C GLY A 162 -8.85 8.96 -1.23
N PHE A 163 -8.73 7.62 -1.37
CA PHE A 163 -8.58 7.02 -2.70
C PHE A 163 -9.85 7.18 -3.51
N GLN A 164 -9.69 7.51 -4.79
CA GLN A 164 -10.74 7.66 -5.78
C GLN A 164 -10.66 6.55 -6.82
N SER A 165 -11.80 6.07 -7.30
CA SER A 165 -11.85 5.08 -8.38
C SER A 165 -11.57 5.77 -9.72
N VAL A 166 -10.55 5.32 -10.45
CA VAL A 166 -10.14 5.88 -11.75
C VAL A 166 -10.67 5.04 -12.92
N ASP A 167 -10.76 3.73 -12.70
CA ASP A 167 -11.45 2.80 -13.60
C ASP A 167 -12.21 1.78 -12.75
N ALA A 168 -13.49 1.61 -13.05
CA ALA A 168 -14.39 0.68 -12.37
C ALA A 168 -14.94 -0.39 -13.34
N SER A 169 -14.40 -0.48 -14.56
CA SER A 169 -14.84 -1.44 -15.56
C SER A 169 -14.29 -2.85 -15.29
N GLY A 170 -15.15 -3.86 -15.32
CA GLY A 170 -14.78 -5.26 -15.05
C GLY A 170 -14.79 -5.66 -13.58
N VAL A 171 -14.05 -6.72 -13.24
CA VAL A 171 -14.02 -7.33 -11.88
C VAL A 171 -13.12 -6.54 -10.90
N TYR A 172 -12.17 -5.77 -11.42
CA TYR A 172 -11.20 -5.00 -10.65
C TYR A 172 -11.50 -3.50 -10.73
N VAL A 173 -11.23 -2.79 -9.64
CA VAL A 173 -11.24 -1.32 -9.55
C VAL A 173 -9.81 -0.85 -9.40
N GLN A 174 -9.39 0.03 -10.30
CA GLN A 174 -8.19 0.84 -10.08
C GLN A 174 -8.57 2.01 -9.17
N MET A 175 -7.88 2.12 -8.04
CA MET A 175 -8.03 3.24 -7.12
C MET A 175 -6.72 4.02 -7.01
N GLU A 176 -6.83 5.34 -6.99
CA GLU A 176 -5.69 6.26 -6.85
C GLU A 176 -5.92 7.24 -5.71
N TRP A 177 -4.87 7.50 -4.96
CA TRP A 177 -4.75 8.66 -4.10
C TRP A 177 -3.70 9.60 -4.70
N ARG A 178 -3.98 10.90 -4.63
CA ARG A 178 -3.06 11.95 -5.06
C ARG A 178 -2.81 12.88 -3.88
N PRO A 179 -1.58 13.38 -3.71
CA PRO A 179 -1.34 14.45 -2.77
C PRO A 179 -2.18 15.64 -3.21
N ASP A 180 -2.77 16.33 -2.23
CA ASP A 180 -3.42 17.60 -2.50
C ASP A 180 -2.41 18.48 -3.22
N ALA A 181 -2.75 18.95 -4.42
CA ALA A 181 -1.96 19.99 -5.05
C ALA A 181 -1.99 21.16 -4.05
N ASP A 182 -0.83 21.56 -3.54
CA ASP A 182 -0.71 22.69 -2.63
C ASP A 182 -1.67 23.78 -3.11
N SER A 183 -2.70 24.06 -2.31
CA SER A 183 -3.62 25.16 -2.53
C SER A 183 -2.89 26.46 -2.20
N ASP A 184 -1.81 26.71 -2.93
CA ASP A 184 -0.96 27.89 -2.87
C ASP A 184 -0.98 28.57 -4.24
N SER A 185 -2.19 28.70 -4.81
CA SER A 185 -2.46 29.75 -5.80
C SER A 185 -2.86 31.03 -5.06
N SER A 186 -1.85 31.73 -4.55
CA SER A 186 -1.69 33.18 -4.70
C SER A 186 -2.99 33.97 -5.02
N SER A 187 -3.70 34.37 -3.97
CA SER A 187 -4.46 35.63 -3.99
C SER A 187 -3.49 36.81 -3.89
N SER A 188 -2.84 37.11 -5.01
CA SER A 188 -2.34 38.44 -5.37
C SER A 188 -2.42 38.53 -6.91
N THR A 189 -3.29 39.36 -7.49
CA THR A 189 -2.98 40.77 -7.75
C THR A 189 -4.22 41.42 -8.34
N GLY A 190 -4.61 42.54 -7.76
CA GLY A 190 -5.67 43.41 -8.27
C GLY A 190 -5.77 44.69 -7.46
N LEU A 191 -4.63 45.36 -7.21
CA LEU A 191 -4.63 46.77 -6.86
C LEU A 191 -5.31 47.54 -8.00
N GLY A 192 -6.52 48.02 -7.75
CA GLY A 192 -7.26 48.96 -8.59
C GLY A 192 -7.59 50.21 -7.78
N GLU A 193 -6.55 50.95 -7.41
CA GLU A 193 -6.67 52.30 -6.88
C GLU A 193 -6.85 53.25 -8.08
N GLN A 194 -8.02 53.87 -8.25
CA GLN A 194 -8.15 55.31 -8.54
C GLN A 194 -9.58 55.79 -8.85
N SER A 195 -9.87 56.93 -8.23
CA SER A 195 -10.65 58.06 -8.74
C SER A 195 -12.15 58.11 -8.46
N ALA A 196 -12.45 58.66 -7.29
CA ALA A 196 -13.60 59.52 -7.08
C ALA A 196 -13.60 60.70 -8.06
N ARG A 197 -14.74 60.97 -8.73
CA ARG A 197 -15.28 62.34 -8.91
C ARG A 197 -16.81 62.33 -9.08
N PRO A 198 -17.49 63.41 -8.64
CA PRO A 198 -18.94 63.45 -8.47
C PRO A 198 -19.67 64.15 -9.62
N ARG A 199 -20.98 63.89 -9.75
CA ARG A 199 -22.04 64.88 -9.97
C ARG A 199 -23.40 64.29 -9.63
#